data_AF-A0A3D2G003-F1
#
_entry.id   AF-A0A3D2G003-F1
#
_cell.length_a   1.000
_cell.length_b   1.000
_cell.length_c   1.000
_cell.angle_alpha   90.00
_cell.angle_beta   90.00
_cell.angle_gamma   90.00
#
_symmetry.space_group_name_H-M   'P 1'
#
loop_
_entity.id
_entity.type
_entity.pdbx_description
1 polymer ?
#
loop_
_entity_poly.entity_id
_entity_poly.type
_entity_poly.pdbx_seq_one_letter_code
_entity_poly.pdbx_strand_id
1 'polypeptide(L)'
;MNYVISITGPEALGVLEDICEELALPLNVTLHGRGTAVQSMLDLLGIESNEKRVVLSTATEEKTAALIEAQKRRLHIGVPG
;
A
#
# COMPACT_ATOMS: atom_id res chain seq x y z
N MET A 1 -16.15 -2.43 -11.65
CA MET A 1 -15.35 -3.29 -10.76
C MET A 1 -13.90 -2.95 -11.05
N ASN A 2 -13.16 -2.53 -10.04
CA ASN A 2 -11.80 -2.03 -10.17
C ASN A 2 -10.81 -3.05 -9.62
N TYR A 3 -9.64 -3.11 -10.25
CA TYR A 3 -8.49 -3.80 -9.72
C TYR A 3 -7.54 -2.75 -9.13
N VAL A 4 -7.27 -2.85 -7.85
CA VAL A 4 -6.48 -1.85 -7.11
C VAL A 4 -5.16 -2.49 -6.69
N ILE A 5 -4.06 -1.81 -6.99
CA ILE A 5 -2.72 -2.21 -6.60
C ILE A 5 -2.22 -1.19 -5.58
N SER A 6 -2.04 -1.65 -4.35
CA SER A 6 -1.46 -0.84 -3.27
C SER A 6 -0.05 -1.31 -2.97
N ILE A 7 0.90 -0.37 -2.89
CA ILE A 7 2.31 -0.66 -2.61
C ILE A 7 2.67 0.08 -1.33
N THR A 8 3.19 -0.66 -0.34
CA THR A 8 3.54 -0.11 0.98
C THR A 8 4.84 -0.72 1.51
N GLY A 9 5.42 -0.14 2.57
CA GLY A 9 6.52 -0.75 3.30
C GLY A 9 6.05 -1.96 4.14
N PRO A 10 6.94 -2.90 4.52
CA PRO A 10 6.58 -4.06 5.32
C PRO A 10 5.84 -3.73 6.63
N GLU A 11 6.26 -2.67 7.31
CA GLU A 11 5.71 -2.19 8.59
C GLU A 11 4.26 -1.71 8.48
N ALA A 12 3.87 -1.25 7.29
CA ALA A 12 2.56 -0.68 7.02
C ALA A 12 1.56 -1.71 6.44
N LEU A 13 1.98 -2.95 6.22
CA LEU A 13 1.12 -4.02 5.68
C LEU A 13 -0.09 -4.29 6.58
N GLY A 14 0.12 -4.44 7.89
CA GLY A 14 -0.98 -4.77 8.82
C GLY A 14 -2.11 -3.72 8.78
N VAL A 15 -1.75 -2.44 8.71
CA VAL A 15 -2.73 -1.35 8.60
C VAL A 15 -3.51 -1.43 7.28
N LEU A 16 -2.86 -1.82 6.19
CA LEU A 16 -3.52 -2.01 4.90
C LEU A 16 -4.47 -3.23 4.92
N GLU A 17 -4.06 -4.32 5.57
CA GLU A 17 -4.89 -5.52 5.77
C GLU A 17 -6.15 -5.20 6.58
N ASP A 18 -6.02 -4.43 7.68
CA ASP A 18 -7.15 -3.95 8.49
C ASP A 18 -8.16 -3.15 7.64
N ILE A 19 -7.68 -2.22 6.79
CA ILE A 19 -8.53 -1.42 5.91
C ILE A 19 -9.29 -2.32 4.93
N CYS A 20 -8.60 -3.31 4.34
CA CYS A 20 -9.22 -4.24 3.40
C CYS A 20 -10.28 -5.13 4.06
N GLU A 21 -10.07 -5.53 5.32
CA GLU A 21 -11.04 -6.28 6.12
C GLU A 21 -12.25 -5.41 6.50
N GLU A 22 -12.03 -4.19 7.01
CA GLU A 22 -13.08 -3.21 7.35
C GLU A 22 -14.00 -2.91 6.17
N LEU A 23 -13.43 -2.81 4.96
CA LEU A 23 -14.19 -2.58 3.73
C LEU A 23 -14.80 -3.86 3.14
N ALA A 24 -14.57 -5.02 3.76
CA ALA A 24 -15.00 -6.34 3.30
C ALA A 24 -14.67 -6.54 1.80
N LEU A 25 -13.40 -6.37 1.45
CA LEU A 25 -12.93 -6.60 0.09
C LEU A 25 -12.91 -8.11 -0.19
N PRO A 26 -13.50 -8.57 -1.32
CA PRO A 26 -13.75 -9.99 -1.56
C PRO A 26 -12.49 -10.81 -1.89
N LEU A 27 -11.40 -10.16 -2.29
CA LEU A 27 -10.14 -10.83 -2.62
C LEU A 27 -8.98 -9.85 -2.39
N ASN A 28 -8.02 -10.27 -1.58
CA ASN A 28 -6.75 -9.57 -1.36
C ASN A 28 -5.59 -10.58 -1.49
N VAL A 29 -4.58 -10.25 -2.28
CA VAL A 29 -3.36 -11.05 -2.43
C VAL A 29 -2.15 -10.18 -2.13
N THR A 30 -1.36 -10.60 -1.15
CA THR A 30 -0.12 -9.91 -0.76
C THR A 30 1.10 -10.58 -1.39
N LEU A 31 1.94 -9.78 -2.02
CA LEU A 31 3.21 -10.19 -2.62
C LEU A 31 4.37 -9.43 -1.98
N HIS A 32 5.51 -10.09 -1.88
CA HIS A 32 6.76 -9.43 -1.54
C HIS A 32 7.34 -8.74 -2.78
N GLY A 33 7.80 -7.50 -2.63
CA GLY A 33 8.40 -6.74 -3.72
C GLY A 33 9.62 -5.95 -3.27
N ARG A 34 10.30 -5.35 -4.24
CA ARG A 34 11.34 -4.32 -4.01
C ARG A 34 10.97 -3.06 -4.75
N GLY A 35 11.14 -1.92 -4.09
CA GLY A 35 10.96 -0.59 -4.62
C GLY A 35 12.04 -0.24 -5.65
N THR A 36 11.74 0.76 -6.46
CA THR A 36 12.59 1.22 -7.57
C THR A 36 13.28 2.56 -7.28
N ALA A 37 13.20 3.05 -6.05
CA ALA A 37 13.85 4.30 -5.66
C ALA A 37 15.37 4.19 -5.85
N VAL A 38 15.97 5.24 -6.40
CA VAL A 38 17.43 5.30 -6.61
C VAL A 38 18.12 5.35 -5.24
N GLN A 39 19.18 4.56 -5.05
CA GLN A 39 19.85 4.43 -3.76
C GLN A 39 20.29 5.78 -3.16
N SER A 40 20.76 6.73 -3.99
CA SER A 40 21.12 8.07 -3.53
C SER A 40 19.97 8.84 -2.88
N MET A 41 18.73 8.63 -3.34
CA MET A 41 17.54 9.22 -2.75
C MET A 41 17.19 8.53 -1.42
N LEU A 42 17.33 7.20 -1.36
CA LEU A 42 17.13 6.43 -0.13
C LEU A 42 18.13 6.85 0.95
N ASP A 43 19.42 6.96 0.58
CA ASP A 43 20.49 7.38 1.48
C ASP A 43 20.25 8.80 2.00
N LEU A 44 19.81 9.73 1.14
CA LEU A 44 19.48 11.10 1.53
C LEU A 44 18.32 11.16 2.55
N LEU A 45 17.32 10.29 2.38
CA LEU A 45 16.15 10.22 3.24
C LEU A 45 16.35 9.35 4.49
N GLY A 46 17.51 8.69 4.62
CA GLY A 46 17.77 7.74 5.71
C GLY A 46 16.93 6.47 5.62
N ILE A 47 16.52 6.06 4.42
CA ILE A 47 15.71 4.87 4.19
C ILE A 47 16.65 3.68 3.94
N GLU A 48 16.72 2.77 4.91
CA GLU A 48 17.66 1.65 4.88
C GLU A 48 17.20 0.48 3.99
N SER A 49 15.90 0.40 3.71
CA SER A 49 15.30 -0.74 3.01
C SER A 49 14.46 -0.31 1.82
N ASN A 50 14.65 -1.00 0.70
CA ASN A 50 13.76 -0.90 -0.45
C ASN A 50 12.75 -2.05 -0.50
N GLU A 51 12.59 -2.85 0.56
CA GLU A 51 11.54 -3.86 0.59
C GLU A 51 10.16 -3.22 0.56
N LYS A 52 9.23 -3.86 -0.15
CA LYS A 52 7.84 -3.44 -0.26
C LYS A 52 6.90 -4.63 -0.11
N ARG A 53 5.63 -4.32 0.13
CA ARG A 53 4.49 -5.22 0.08
C ARG A 53 3.53 -4.70 -0.97
N VAL A 54 3.18 -5.57 -1.91
CA VAL A 54 2.24 -5.26 -3.00
C VAL A 54 0.96 -6.02 -2.70
N VAL A 55 -0.13 -5.29 -2.45
CA VAL A 55 -1.45 -5.86 -2.17
C VAL A 55 -2.36 -5.62 -3.36
N LEU A 56 -2.86 -6.72 -3.91
CA LEU A 56 -3.74 -6.76 -5.08
C LEU A 56 -5.16 -6.99 -4.60
N SER A 57 -6.06 -6.05 -4.87
CA SER A 57 -7.44 -6.08 -4.37
C SER A 57 -8.46 -5.88 -5.49
N THR A 58 -9.65 -6.45 -5.34
CA THR A 58 -10.81 -6.13 -6.20
C THR A 58 -11.85 -5.35 -5.41
N ALA A 59 -12.38 -4.26 -5.98
CA ALA A 59 -13.32 -3.38 -5.29
C ALA A 59 -14.37 -2.80 -6.23
N THR A 60 -15.54 -2.46 -5.68
CA THR A 60 -16.50 -1.60 -6.39
C THR A 60 -15.95 -0.17 -6.49
N GLU A 61 -16.59 0.67 -7.30
CA GLU A 61 -16.18 2.08 -7.44
C GLU A 61 -16.23 2.81 -6.09
N GLU A 62 -17.33 2.65 -5.34
CA GLU A 62 -17.50 3.20 -3.99
C GLU A 62 -16.42 2.70 -3.02
N LYS A 63 -16.17 1.39 -2.98
CA LYS A 63 -15.12 0.82 -2.11
C LYS A 63 -13.71 1.20 -2.55
N THR A 64 -13.49 1.46 -3.83
CA THR A 64 -12.20 1.96 -4.33
C THR A 64 -11.92 3.36 -3.79
N ALA A 65 -12.91 4.25 -3.84
CA ALA A 65 -12.78 5.59 -3.27
C ALA A 65 -12.53 5.53 -1.75
N ALA A 66 -13.27 4.69 -1.03
CA ALA A 66 -13.10 4.50 0.41
C ALA A 66 -11.71 3.92 0.76
N LEU A 67 -11.24 2.93 -0.01
CA LEU A 67 -9.92 2.31 0.15
C LEU A 67 -8.80 3.34 -0.02
N ILE A 68 -8.85 4.16 -1.07
CA ILE A 68 -7.84 5.19 -1.34
C ILE A 68 -7.83 6.23 -0.20
N GLU A 69 -8.99 6.70 0.24
CA GLU A 69 -9.08 7.70 1.31
C GLU A 69 -8.59 7.14 2.66
N ALA A 70 -8.93 5.89 3.00
CA ALA A 70 -8.44 5.25 4.21
C ALA A 70 -6.91 5.09 4.19
N GLN A 71 -6.33 4.69 3.06
CA GLN A 71 -4.88 4.61 2.89
C GLN A 71 -4.22 5.99 3.03
N LYS A 72 -4.77 7.06 2.44
CA LYS A 72 -4.21 8.42 2.62
C LYS A 72 -4.17 8.84 4.08
N ARG A 73 -5.23 8.54 4.83
CA ARG A 73 -5.36 8.94 6.24
C ARG A 73 -4.50 8.12 7.19
N ARG A 74 -4.38 6.80 6.96
CA ARG A 74 -3.75 5.86 7.89
C ARG A 74 -2.32 5.49 7.50
N LEU A 75 -1.99 5.51 6.21
CA LEU A 75 -0.67 5.11 5.67
C LEU A 75 0.16 6.31 5.19
N HIS A 76 -0.39 7.53 5.22
CA HIS A 76 0.30 8.74 4.76
C HIS A 76 0.85 8.62 3.33
N ILE A 77 0.14 7.89 2.46
CA ILE A 77 0.57 7.71 1.06
C ILE A 77 0.77 9.06 0.37
N GLY A 78 1.95 9.27 -0.20
CA GLY A 78 2.38 10.52 -0.83
C GLY A 78 3.69 11.10 -0.30
N VAL A 79 4.16 10.64 0.87
CA VAL A 79 5.55 10.88 1.30
C VAL A 79 6.50 9.86 0.68
N PRO A 80 7.73 10.27 0.31
CA PRO A 80 8.78 9.34 -0.10
C PRO A 80 9.06 8.33 1.01
N GLY A 81 9.16 7.05 0.64
CA GLY A 81 9.44 5.93 1.55
C GLY A 81 10.05 4.75 0.83
#